data_AF-A0A7K1EKA8-F1
#
_entry.id   AF-A0A7K1EKA8-F1
#
_cell.length_a   1.000
_cell.length_b   1.000
_cell.length_c   1.000
_cell.angle_alpha   90.00
_cell.angle_beta   90.00
_cell.angle_gamma   90.00
#
_symmetry.space_group_name_H-M   'P 1'
#
loop_
_entity.id
_entity.type
_entity.pdbx_description
1 polymer ?
#
loop_
_entity_poly.entity_id
_entity_poly.type
_entity_poly.pdbx_seq_one_letter_code
_entity_poly.pdbx_strand_id
1 'polypeptide(L)'
;MSVVPVQLCLSGKEVTDVRVRPGGQWVSGVVSEPGLHGAVSRLCMWSVAHHDVVVDLLVDPLPMAGRGLSGGVHCWDLEGRRVFITTAKEGIVEVALVDDVPARQHSLAFDPTRNWSTPSIDYTQSSVYAIADWCEMWKCTLDG
;
A
#
# COMPACT_ATOMS: atom_id res chain seq x y z
N MET A 1 35.53 15.83 20.00
CA MET A 1 34.27 15.06 19.90
C MET A 1 34.08 14.68 18.44
N SER A 2 34.04 13.39 18.10
CA SER A 2 33.71 12.96 16.73
C SER A 2 32.22 13.13 16.53
N VAL A 3 31.82 14.03 15.65
CA VAL A 3 30.42 14.21 15.27
C VAL A 3 30.04 12.99 14.44
N VAL A 4 29.03 12.23 14.88
CA VAL A 4 28.48 11.12 14.08
C VAL A 4 27.87 11.76 12.82
N PRO A 5 28.32 11.39 11.61
CA PRO A 5 27.74 11.88 10.36
C PRO A 5 26.23 11.68 10.34
N VAL A 6 25.45 12.72 10.05
CA VAL A 6 23.97 12.66 10.01
C VAL A 6 23.47 11.57 9.05
N GLN A 7 24.25 11.25 8.03
CA GLN A 7 23.98 10.17 7.08
C GLN A 7 23.95 8.77 7.73
N LEU A 8 24.66 8.56 8.84
CA LEU A 8 24.60 7.34 9.65
C LEU A 8 23.44 7.35 10.67
N CYS A 9 22.78 8.51 10.84
CA CYS A 9 21.56 8.65 11.65
C CYS A 9 20.27 8.57 10.80
N LEU A 10 20.38 8.60 9.47
CA LEU A 10 19.28 8.34 8.55
C LEU A 10 19.11 6.83 8.44
N SER A 11 18.38 6.25 9.39
CA SER A 11 18.06 4.82 9.43
C SER A 11 17.58 4.35 8.06
N GLY A 12 18.23 3.30 7.57
CA GLY A 12 18.00 2.71 6.25
C GLY A 12 16.56 2.31 6.01
N LYS A 13 16.25 2.15 4.73
CA LYS A 13 15.08 1.49 4.16
C LYS A 13 14.26 0.69 5.19
N GLU A 14 13.03 1.14 5.42
CA GLU A 14 12.08 0.46 6.29
C GLU A 14 11.04 -0.30 5.45
N VAL A 15 10.58 -1.44 5.96
CA VAL A 15 9.47 -2.20 5.41
C VAL A 15 8.34 -2.29 6.42
N THR A 16 7.13 -1.89 6.04
CA THR A 16 5.91 -1.90 6.86
C THR A 16 4.74 -2.56 6.14
N ASP A 17 3.64 -2.83 6.87
CA ASP A 17 2.40 -3.48 6.39
C ASP A 17 2.64 -4.71 5.50
N VAL A 18 3.47 -5.65 5.98
CA VAL A 18 3.81 -6.85 5.19
C VAL A 18 2.61 -7.80 5.12
N ARG A 19 2.22 -8.19 3.90
CA ARG A 19 1.11 -9.11 3.64
C ARG A 19 1.47 -10.15 2.58
N VAL A 20 1.10 -11.40 2.82
CA VAL A 20 1.18 -12.46 1.81
C VAL A 20 0.05 -12.24 0.79
N ARG A 21 0.39 -12.18 -0.50
CA ARG A 21 -0.60 -12.16 -1.58
C ARG A 21 -1.30 -13.52 -1.63
N PRO A 22 -2.63 -13.57 -1.87
CA PRO A 22 -3.33 -14.83 -2.08
C PRO A 22 -2.64 -15.71 -3.12
N GLY A 23 -2.54 -17.01 -2.83
CA GLY A 23 -1.72 -17.97 -3.59
C GLY A 23 -0.28 -18.17 -3.06
N GLY A 24 0.22 -17.28 -2.20
CA GLY A 24 1.43 -17.50 -1.41
C GLY A 24 2.76 -17.38 -2.16
N GLN A 25 2.75 -17.02 -3.44
CA GLN A 25 3.97 -16.88 -4.26
C GLN A 25 4.66 -15.52 -4.11
N TRP A 26 3.95 -14.55 -3.50
CA TRP A 26 4.41 -13.17 -3.36
C TRP A 26 4.14 -12.65 -1.95
N VAL A 27 5.07 -11.84 -1.45
CA VAL A 27 4.89 -11.05 -0.23
C VAL A 27 4.91 -9.59 -0.63
N SER A 28 3.96 -8.80 -0.15
CA SER A 28 3.83 -7.37 -0.41
C SER A 28 4.12 -6.55 0.84
N GLY A 29 4.56 -5.30 0.68
CA GLY A 29 4.84 -4.40 1.79
C GLY A 29 5.22 -3.01 1.31
N VAL A 30 5.06 -2.04 2.19
CA VAL A 30 5.44 -0.65 1.93
C VAL A 30 6.91 -0.48 2.27
N VAL A 31 7.69 -0.04 1.28
CA VAL A 31 9.09 0.30 1.43
C VAL A 31 9.20 1.81 1.56
N SER A 32 9.76 2.29 2.66
CA SER A 32 10.04 3.70 2.91
C SER A 32 11.55 3.95 2.92
N GLU A 33 12.02 4.85 2.05
CA GLU A 33 13.43 5.23 1.95
C GLU A 33 13.59 6.74 2.18
N PRO A 34 14.70 7.20 2.80
CA PRO A 34 14.97 8.63 2.94
C PRO A 34 15.10 9.30 1.56
N GLY A 35 14.32 10.35 1.32
CA GLY A 35 14.43 11.21 0.14
C GLY A 35 14.80 12.65 0.49
N LEU A 36 15.13 13.45 -0.53
CA LEU A 36 15.54 14.85 -0.39
C LEU A 36 14.49 15.74 0.30
N HIS A 37 13.21 15.37 0.22
CA HIS A 37 12.07 16.13 0.75
C HIS A 37 11.29 15.36 1.83
N GLY A 38 11.90 14.35 2.45
CA GLY A 38 11.25 13.43 3.38
C GLY A 38 11.26 11.99 2.87
N ALA A 39 10.71 11.07 3.66
CA ALA A 39 10.64 9.67 3.27
C ALA A 39 9.76 9.49 2.01
N VAL A 40 10.25 8.71 1.05
CA VAL A 40 9.49 8.30 -0.13
C VAL A 40 9.04 6.87 0.09
N SER A 41 7.73 6.64 -0.01
CA SER A 41 7.11 5.33 0.17
C SER A 41 6.71 4.76 -1.19
N ARG A 42 6.91 3.46 -1.38
CA ARG A 42 6.32 2.68 -2.48
C ARG A 42 5.76 1.38 -1.94
N LEU A 43 4.67 0.90 -2.51
CA LEU A 43 4.17 -0.44 -2.27
C LEU A 43 4.81 -1.36 -3.31
N CYS A 44 5.41 -2.45 -2.87
CA CYS A 44 5.96 -3.44 -3.78
C CYS A 44 5.67 -4.85 -3.29
N MET A 45 5.99 -5.84 -4.12
CA MET A 45 5.99 -7.24 -3.75
C MET A 45 7.27 -7.96 -4.19
N TRP A 46 7.68 -8.92 -3.38
CA TRP A 46 8.85 -9.78 -3.56
C TRP A 46 8.39 -11.20 -3.88
N SER A 47 9.02 -11.83 -4.86
CA SER A 47 8.77 -13.24 -5.13
C SER A 47 9.35 -14.10 -4.01
N VAL A 48 8.58 -15.09 -3.55
CA VAL A 48 9.05 -16.07 -2.55
C VAL A 48 10.06 -17.03 -3.18
N ALA A 49 9.92 -17.35 -4.47
CA ALA A 49 10.80 -18.28 -5.18
C ALA A 49 12.06 -17.60 -5.75
N HIS A 50 11.97 -16.33 -6.13
CA HIS A 50 13.05 -15.59 -6.80
C HIS A 50 13.36 -14.29 -6.04
N HIS A 51 14.29 -14.37 -5.09
CA HIS A 51 14.62 -13.27 -4.16
C HIS A 51 15.09 -11.96 -4.83
N ASP A 52 15.53 -12.02 -6.08
CA ASP A 52 15.96 -10.90 -6.91
C ASP A 52 14.79 -10.24 -7.67
N VAL A 53 13.62 -10.88 -7.70
CA VAL A 53 12.43 -10.37 -8.39
C VAL A 53 11.59 -9.54 -7.44
N VAL A 54 11.49 -8.25 -7.75
CA VAL A 54 10.68 -7.26 -7.03
C VAL A 54 9.80 -6.51 -8.03
N VAL A 55 8.52 -6.38 -7.72
CA VAL A 55 7.54 -5.65 -8.53
C VAL A 55 7.01 -4.48 -7.72
N ASP A 56 7.15 -3.27 -8.23
CA ASP A 56 6.48 -2.09 -7.68
C ASP A 56 5.00 -2.15 -8.02
N LEU A 57 4.15 -2.16 -7.01
CA LEU A 57 2.69 -2.17 -7.14
C LEU A 57 2.13 -0.76 -7.22
N LEU A 58 2.68 0.16 -6.43
CA LEU A 58 2.31 1.57 -6.45
C LEU A 58 3.48 2.45 -6.01
N VAL A 59 3.84 3.42 -6.85
CA VAL A 59 4.83 4.46 -6.56
C VAL A 59 4.18 5.84 -6.51
N ASP A 60 3.26 6.11 -7.43
CA ASP A 60 2.49 7.36 -7.51
C ASP A 60 1.01 7.07 -7.81
N PRO A 61 0.06 7.54 -6.98
CA PRO A 61 0.26 8.32 -5.77
C PRO A 61 1.03 7.59 -4.67
N LEU A 62 1.69 8.38 -3.83
CA LEU A 62 2.47 7.85 -2.71
C LEU A 62 1.57 7.06 -1.74
N PRO A 63 1.83 5.77 -1.49
CA PRO A 63 1.15 5.02 -0.45
C PRO A 63 1.48 5.59 0.92
N MET A 64 0.57 5.41 1.88
CA MET A 64 0.87 5.69 3.28
C MET A 64 2.03 4.82 3.77
N ALA A 65 2.91 5.35 4.63
CA ALA A 65 4.12 4.66 5.10
C ALA A 65 3.86 3.45 6.03
N GLY A 66 2.60 3.08 6.29
CA GLY A 66 2.23 1.91 7.11
C GLY A 66 2.62 2.01 8.58
N ARG A 67 2.85 3.21 9.09
CA ARG A 67 3.06 3.49 10.52
C ARG A 67 1.74 3.91 11.16
N GLY A 68 1.50 3.47 12.40
CA GLY A 68 0.40 3.96 13.24
C GLY A 68 -0.70 2.93 13.52
N LEU A 69 -1.79 3.38 14.13
CA LEU A 69 -2.89 2.54 14.61
C LEU A 69 -3.89 2.16 13.49
N SER A 70 -3.58 2.41 12.22
CA SER A 70 -4.53 2.34 11.08
C SER A 70 -4.83 0.93 10.59
N GLY A 71 -4.18 -0.07 11.19
CA GLY A 71 -4.34 -1.48 10.85
C GLY A 71 -3.60 -1.92 9.57
N GLY A 72 -2.75 -1.07 9.00
CA GLY A 72 -2.12 -1.26 7.69
C GLY A 72 -2.38 -0.13 6.68
N VAL A 73 -2.13 -0.44 5.40
CA VAL A 73 -2.15 0.44 4.23
C VAL A 73 -2.89 -0.23 3.07
N HIS A 74 -2.71 -1.53 2.86
CA HIS A 74 -3.29 -2.20 1.70
C HIS A 74 -4.01 -3.51 2.02
N CYS A 75 -4.92 -3.91 1.13
CA CYS A 75 -5.51 -5.25 1.18
C CYS A 75 -5.60 -5.85 -0.22
N TRP A 76 -5.49 -7.18 -0.28
CA TRP A 76 -5.64 -7.95 -1.51
C TRP A 76 -7.07 -8.42 -1.65
N ASP A 77 -7.55 -8.48 -2.88
CA ASP A 77 -8.73 -9.26 -3.21
C ASP A 77 -8.43 -10.77 -3.05
N LEU A 78 -9.46 -11.59 -2.85
CA LEU A 78 -9.32 -13.04 -2.60
C LEU A 78 -8.49 -13.80 -3.65
N GLU A 79 -8.45 -13.32 -4.89
CA GLU A 79 -7.73 -13.96 -5.99
C GLU A 79 -6.30 -13.42 -6.17
N GLY A 80 -5.93 -12.39 -5.41
CA GLY A 80 -4.66 -11.69 -5.55
C GLY A 80 -4.51 -10.99 -6.90
N ARG A 81 -5.60 -10.68 -7.61
CA ARG A 81 -5.57 -9.96 -8.90
C ARG A 81 -5.68 -8.45 -8.72
N ARG A 82 -6.17 -8.00 -7.58
CA ARG A 82 -6.29 -6.58 -7.23
C ARG A 82 -5.75 -6.31 -5.84
N VAL A 83 -5.13 -5.15 -5.68
CA VAL A 83 -4.72 -4.61 -4.38
C VAL A 83 -5.31 -3.21 -4.22
N PHE A 84 -5.89 -2.96 -3.05
CA PHE A 84 -6.45 -1.66 -2.68
C PHE A 84 -5.53 -1.01 -1.67
N ILE A 85 -5.20 0.26 -1.89
CA ILE A 85 -4.07 0.91 -1.23
C ILE A 85 -4.50 2.29 -0.74
N THR A 86 -4.38 2.53 0.57
CA THR A 86 -4.53 3.88 1.13
C THR A 86 -3.30 4.72 0.80
N THR A 87 -3.55 5.88 0.21
CA THR A 87 -2.52 6.82 -0.26
C THR A 87 -2.47 8.04 0.63
N ALA A 88 -1.37 8.78 0.55
CA ALA A 88 -1.19 9.98 1.36
C ALA A 88 -2.09 11.15 0.96
N LYS A 89 -2.62 11.17 -0.28
CA LYS A 89 -3.33 12.33 -0.84
C LYS A 89 -4.50 12.02 -1.77
N GLU A 90 -4.65 10.80 -2.25
CA GLU A 90 -5.68 10.44 -3.25
C GLU A 90 -6.77 9.53 -2.66
N GLY A 91 -6.85 9.41 -1.34
CA GLY A 91 -7.73 8.44 -0.70
C GLY A 91 -7.25 7.02 -0.97
N ILE A 92 -8.10 6.18 -1.57
CA ILE A 92 -7.81 4.76 -1.81
C ILE A 92 -7.71 4.51 -3.31
N VAL A 93 -6.67 3.80 -3.71
CA VAL A 93 -6.40 3.40 -5.10
C VAL A 93 -6.50 1.89 -5.25
N GLU A 94 -7.18 1.44 -6.30
CA GLU A 94 -7.12 0.08 -6.80
C GLU A 94 -5.97 -0.05 -7.82
N VAL A 95 -5.16 -1.11 -7.66
CA VAL A 95 -4.23 -1.57 -8.68
C VAL A 95 -4.60 -2.99 -9.08
N ALA A 96 -4.92 -3.18 -10.37
CA ALA A 96 -5.19 -4.48 -10.96
C ALA A 96 -3.95 -5.03 -11.66
N LEU A 97 -3.69 -6.32 -11.49
CA LEU A 97 -2.51 -7.02 -11.99
C LEU A 97 -2.87 -7.97 -13.14
N VAL A 98 -1.98 -8.06 -14.13
CA VAL A 98 -1.98 -9.10 -15.17
C VAL A 98 -0.58 -9.73 -15.16
N ASP A 99 -0.51 -11.05 -15.02
CA ASP A 99 0.75 -11.81 -14.94
C ASP A 99 1.75 -11.22 -13.94
N ASP A 100 1.26 -10.90 -12.74
CA ASP A 100 2.01 -10.34 -11.62
C ASP A 100 2.58 -8.93 -11.84
N VAL A 101 2.14 -8.24 -12.89
CA VAL A 101 2.54 -6.85 -13.20
C VAL A 101 1.32 -5.92 -13.07
N PRO A 102 1.46 -4.73 -12.45
CA PRO A 102 0.42 -3.71 -12.46
C PRO A 102 0.03 -3.35 -13.89
N ALA A 103 -1.25 -3.54 -14.23
CA ALA A 103 -1.78 -3.30 -15.57
C ALA A 103 -2.75 -2.11 -15.60
N ARG A 104 -3.44 -1.84 -14.48
CA ARG A 104 -4.36 -0.73 -14.36
C ARG A 104 -4.32 -0.15 -12.95
N GLN A 105 -4.43 1.16 -12.87
CA GLN A 105 -4.58 1.91 -11.63
C GLN A 105 -5.84 2.76 -11.71
N HIS A 106 -6.62 2.78 -10.63
CA HIS A 106 -7.86 3.53 -10.55
C HIS A 106 -8.07 4.08 -9.13
N SER A 107 -8.19 5.40 -8.98
CA SER A 107 -8.55 6.02 -7.71
C SER A 107 -10.05 5.80 -7.45
N LEU A 108 -10.35 5.15 -6.31
CA LEU A 108 -11.72 4.89 -5.90
C LEU A 108 -12.39 6.17 -5.39
N ALA A 109 -13.72 6.19 -5.33
CA ALA A 109 -14.52 7.34 -4.93
C ALA A 109 -14.48 7.63 -3.41
N PHE A 110 -13.28 7.73 -2.84
CA PHE A 110 -13.02 8.17 -1.47
C PHE A 110 -12.55 9.63 -1.48
N ASP A 111 -13.00 10.42 -0.50
CA ASP A 111 -12.60 11.83 -0.39
C ASP A 111 -11.08 11.95 -0.09
N PRO A 112 -10.27 12.54 -0.99
CA PRO A 112 -8.82 12.65 -0.82
C PRO A 112 -8.39 13.57 0.32
N THR A 113 -9.30 14.39 0.86
CA THR A 113 -8.99 15.36 1.93
C THR A 113 -9.05 14.76 3.34
N ARG A 114 -9.53 13.52 3.47
CA ARG A 114 -9.74 12.84 4.75
C ARG A 114 -8.63 11.84 5.05
N ASN A 115 -8.51 11.46 6.32
CA ASN A 115 -7.62 10.38 6.73
C ASN A 115 -8.35 9.05 6.65
N TRP A 116 -7.74 8.06 6.02
CA TRP A 116 -8.35 6.74 5.82
C TRP A 116 -7.62 5.66 6.62
N SER A 117 -8.37 4.72 7.17
CA SER A 117 -7.83 3.46 7.67
C SER A 117 -7.32 2.57 6.52
N THR A 118 -6.80 1.40 6.88
CA THR A 118 -6.61 0.32 5.90
C THR A 118 -7.92 0.00 5.18
N PRO A 119 -7.91 -0.23 3.86
CA PRO A 119 -9.08 -0.71 3.15
C PRO A 119 -9.38 -2.16 3.52
N SER A 120 -10.66 -2.52 3.48
CA SER A 120 -11.14 -3.90 3.63
C SER A 120 -12.13 -4.21 2.53
N ILE A 121 -11.91 -5.28 1.79
CA ILE A 121 -12.85 -5.76 0.77
C ILE A 121 -13.84 -6.74 1.41
N ASP A 122 -15.09 -6.70 0.96
CA ASP A 122 -16.09 -7.67 1.42
C ASP A 122 -15.88 -9.06 0.83
N TYR A 123 -16.50 -10.06 1.46
CA TYR A 123 -16.41 -11.46 1.02
C TYR A 123 -17.00 -11.69 -0.39
N THR A 124 -17.85 -10.78 -0.89
CA THR A 124 -18.41 -10.83 -2.24
C THR A 124 -17.51 -10.20 -3.30
N GLN A 125 -16.42 -9.56 -2.88
CA GLN A 125 -15.42 -8.94 -3.77
C GLN A 125 -16.01 -7.80 -4.62
N SER A 126 -17.09 -7.19 -4.15
CA SER A 126 -17.85 -6.17 -4.85
C SER A 126 -17.75 -4.79 -4.22
N SER A 127 -17.16 -4.68 -3.02
CA SER A 127 -17.10 -3.41 -2.32
C SER A 127 -15.89 -3.30 -1.41
N VAL A 128 -15.29 -2.11 -1.39
CA VAL A 128 -14.20 -1.73 -0.48
C VAL A 128 -14.74 -0.80 0.58
N TYR A 129 -14.35 -1.05 1.82
CA TYR A 129 -14.71 -0.28 3.00
C TYR A 129 -13.46 0.32 3.63
N ALA A 130 -13.60 1.50 4.22
CA ALA A 130 -12.58 2.11 5.06
C ALA A 130 -13.22 3.04 6.08
N ILE A 131 -12.51 3.31 7.17
CA ILE A 131 -12.94 4.28 8.19
C ILE A 131 -12.27 5.62 7.89
N ALA A 132 -13.08 6.66 7.73
CA ALA A 132 -12.65 8.05 7.65
C ALA A 132 -12.46 8.63 9.05
N ASP A 133 -11.34 9.31 9.28
CA ASP A 133 -11.01 10.08 10.49
C ASP A 133 -11.31 9.33 11.81
N TRP A 134 -11.22 8.01 11.79
CA TRP A 134 -11.45 7.11 12.94
C TRP A 134 -12.87 7.07 13.48
N CYS A 135 -13.86 7.61 12.77
CA CYS A 135 -15.22 7.73 13.30
C CYS A 135 -16.35 7.41 12.31
N GLU A 136 -16.07 7.26 11.02
CA GLU A 136 -17.10 7.12 10.00
C GLU A 136 -16.75 6.03 8.99
N MET A 137 -17.65 5.07 8.75
CA MET A 137 -17.41 4.00 7.79
C MET A 137 -17.91 4.38 6.40
N TRP A 138 -17.03 4.24 5.41
CA TRP A 138 -17.29 4.50 4.00
C TRP A 138 -17.27 3.22 3.20
N LYS A 139 -17.98 3.24 2.07
CA LYS A 139 -18.09 2.13 1.11
C LYS A 139 -17.92 2.67 -0.31
N CYS A 140 -17.10 1.99 -1.10
CA CYS A 140 -17.03 2.15 -2.55
C CYS A 140 -17.42 0.82 -3.21
N THR A 141 -18.32 0.86 -4.18
CA THR A 141 -18.68 -0.33 -4.99
C THR A 141 -17.67 -0.44 -6.12
N LEU A 142 -17.19 -1.66 -6.36
CA LEU A 142 -16.23 -1.95 -7.41
C LEU A 142 -16.97 -2.28 -8.71
N ASP A 143 -16.45 -1.74 -9.82
CA ASP A 143 -16.86 -2.17 -11.15
C ASP A 143 -16.25 -3.55 -11.45
N GLY A 144 -17.04 -4.44 -12.05
CA GLY A 144 -16.67 -5.83 -12.35
C GLY A 144 -15.74 -6.01 -13.55
#